data_AF-A0A094K1L2-F1
#
_entry.id   AF-A0A094K1L2-F1
#
_cell.length_a   1.000
_cell.length_b   1.000
_cell.length_c   1.000
_cell.angle_alpha   90.00
_cell.angle_beta   90.00
_cell.angle_gamma   90.00
#
_symmetry.space_group_name_H-M   'P 1'
#
loop_
_entity.id
_entity.type
_entity.pdbx_description
1 polymer ?
#
loop_
_entity_poly.entity_id
_entity_poly.type
_entity_poly.pdbx_seq_one_letter_code
_entity_poly.pdbx_strand_id
1 'polypeptide(L)'
;MAESSGAHAPAQSKLPRLSVMDLSKPHTFIKPVKRINEGHDVPHFLTSRAYSDIGTFVMQLDTAMCPRKVEVDGKTQVKTWELGSSDFAVSGLVEEIQEMLKTIEAIIDEAPPDTGPRRFGNISFRRWHELLESRVDTILRRHVPVEILDAGSPGEATAEDELTSYLLGGFGSSQRLDFGTGHELSFLAFLGCLWKLGGFTTGDEISGDGRLERSIVLGVFEPYLNVIRRLVLTYSLEPAGSHGVWGLDDHFFLSYIFGSAQYSPAIQDGQPMPVEGSLPDAPNPASVIKKNIVDQERKKNMYFAAIGFINDVKTGPFWEHSPILFDISGVRAGWGKVNKGMIKMYNAEVLSKFPVVQHFNFGSLFSFERDPNAAAAAATVHTSNQPSSHTISVSGNTSGAPTSRPLPQEGTRAPWANAPATTMPNAPPQAGVATAAPWAKPASAAPPQADGSVPTRAPWAASGSGSAPLPGNVPTRAPWATGPR
;
A
#
# COMPACT_ATOMS: atom_id res chain seq x y z
N MET A 1 -44.98 -0.86 -45.29
CA MET A 1 -44.35 0.15 -44.41
C MET A 1 -44.38 -0.39 -43.00
N ALA A 2 -43.24 -0.88 -42.51
CA ALA A 2 -42.92 -1.06 -41.09
C ALA A 2 -41.51 -1.65 -41.03
N GLU A 3 -40.50 -0.78 -41.04
CA GLU A 3 -39.15 -1.13 -40.58
C GLU A 3 -39.13 -0.95 -39.07
N SER A 4 -38.93 -2.04 -38.33
CA SER A 4 -38.61 -1.98 -36.90
C SER A 4 -37.10 -2.06 -36.74
N SER A 5 -36.48 -0.90 -36.49
CA SER A 5 -35.09 -0.77 -36.07
C SER A 5 -34.90 -1.34 -34.67
N GLY A 6 -34.36 -2.55 -34.58
CA GLY A 6 -33.87 -3.12 -33.33
C GLY A 6 -32.58 -2.42 -32.91
N ALA A 7 -32.67 -1.46 -31.99
CA ALA A 7 -31.50 -0.90 -31.33
C ALA A 7 -30.90 -1.95 -30.38
N HIS A 8 -29.76 -2.53 -30.77
CA HIS A 8 -28.90 -3.26 -29.85
C HIS A 8 -28.28 -2.27 -28.85
N ALA A 9 -28.75 -2.28 -27.61
CA ALA A 9 -28.00 -1.70 -26.50
C ALA A 9 -26.70 -2.51 -26.30
N PRO A 10 -25.51 -1.88 -26.22
CA PRO A 10 -24.30 -2.60 -25.91
C PRO A 10 -24.35 -3.06 -24.45
N ALA A 11 -24.13 -4.35 -24.22
CA ALA A 11 -23.96 -4.89 -22.88
C ALA A 11 -22.73 -4.22 -22.23
N GLN A 12 -22.95 -3.28 -21.30
CA GLN A 12 -21.90 -2.73 -20.46
C GLN A 12 -21.27 -3.90 -19.67
N SER A 13 -20.02 -4.23 -19.95
CA SER A 13 -19.31 -5.24 -19.15
C SER A 13 -19.17 -4.69 -17.72
N LYS A 14 -19.92 -5.25 -16.76
CA LYS A 14 -19.75 -4.90 -15.35
C LYS A 14 -18.32 -5.21 -14.94
N LEU A 15 -17.66 -4.26 -14.27
CA LEU A 15 -16.33 -4.47 -13.69
C LEU A 15 -16.36 -5.70 -12.76
N PRO A 16 -15.27 -6.48 -12.70
CA PRO A 16 -15.17 -7.61 -11.77
C PRO A 16 -15.44 -7.16 -10.33
N ARG A 17 -16.20 -7.97 -9.60
CA ARG A 17 -16.53 -7.78 -8.19
C ARG A 17 -16.31 -9.09 -7.45
N LEU A 18 -15.96 -8.99 -6.17
CA LEU A 18 -15.82 -10.14 -5.31
C LEU A 18 -17.19 -10.83 -5.18
N SER A 19 -17.22 -12.14 -5.43
CA SER A 19 -18.47 -12.90 -5.43
C SER A 19 -19.04 -13.04 -4.02
N VAL A 20 -20.32 -12.71 -3.85
CA VAL A 20 -21.09 -13.05 -2.64
C VAL A 20 -21.51 -14.51 -2.73
N MET A 21 -21.30 -15.25 -1.65
CA MET A 21 -21.67 -16.65 -1.54
C MET A 21 -23.16 -16.78 -1.29
N ASP A 22 -23.74 -17.82 -1.88
CA ASP A 22 -25.11 -18.21 -1.67
C ASP A 22 -25.21 -19.05 -0.39
N LEU A 23 -25.47 -18.38 0.74
CA LEU A 23 -25.58 -19.03 2.06
C LEU A 23 -26.75 -20.02 2.17
N SER A 24 -27.66 -20.08 1.18
CA SER A 24 -28.67 -21.14 1.11
C SER A 24 -28.09 -22.51 0.74
N LYS A 25 -26.88 -22.52 0.15
CA LYS A 25 -26.16 -23.75 -0.20
C LYS A 25 -25.28 -24.20 0.96
N PRO A 26 -25.18 -25.52 1.20
CA PRO A 26 -24.24 -26.06 2.17
C PRO A 26 -22.82 -25.58 1.86
N HIS A 27 -22.15 -25.04 2.87
CA HIS A 27 -20.75 -24.63 2.82
C HIS A 27 -20.04 -25.11 4.08
N THR A 28 -18.87 -25.73 3.91
CA THR A 28 -18.06 -26.22 5.03
C THR A 28 -16.88 -25.28 5.22
N PHE A 29 -16.84 -24.61 6.37
CA PHE A 29 -15.71 -23.75 6.74
C PHE A 29 -14.48 -24.57 7.12
N ILE A 30 -13.32 -23.94 6.99
CA ILE A 30 -12.03 -24.56 7.29
C ILE A 30 -11.30 -23.61 8.24
N LYS A 31 -10.86 -24.12 9.40
CA LYS A 31 -10.02 -23.36 10.31
C LYS A 31 -8.81 -22.82 9.53
N PRO A 32 -8.57 -21.49 9.50
CA PRO A 32 -7.51 -20.95 8.66
C PRO A 32 -6.15 -21.48 9.08
N VAL A 33 -5.37 -21.93 8.10
CA VAL A 33 -4.05 -22.54 8.32
C VAL A 33 -2.99 -21.90 7.45
N LYS A 34 -1.76 -21.87 7.95
CA LYS A 34 -0.59 -21.45 7.17
C LYS A 34 -0.33 -22.45 6.04
N ARG A 35 -0.21 -21.94 4.81
CA ARG A 35 0.09 -22.75 3.60
C ARG A 35 1.35 -22.31 2.84
N ILE A 36 1.83 -21.09 3.08
CA ILE A 36 3.07 -20.56 2.50
C ILE A 36 4.18 -20.72 3.54
N ASN A 37 4.97 -21.79 3.43
CA ASN A 37 6.03 -22.11 4.39
C ASN A 37 7.40 -21.72 3.86
N GLU A 38 7.59 -21.80 2.54
CA GLU A 38 8.82 -21.45 1.85
C GLU A 38 8.55 -20.59 0.60
N GLY A 39 9.61 -20.02 0.03
CA GLY A 39 9.51 -19.18 -1.16
C GLY A 39 8.89 -19.86 -2.38
N HIS A 40 9.04 -21.18 -2.50
CA HIS A 40 8.49 -21.97 -3.62
C HIS A 40 6.97 -22.19 -3.52
N ASP A 41 6.36 -21.90 -2.37
CA ASP A 41 4.90 -21.95 -2.20
C ASP A 41 4.22 -20.70 -2.79
N VAL A 42 4.95 -19.59 -2.92
CA VAL A 42 4.40 -18.33 -3.43
C VAL A 42 3.85 -18.45 -4.86
N PRO A 43 4.53 -19.09 -5.83
CA PRO A 43 3.94 -19.35 -7.14
C PRO A 43 2.58 -20.06 -7.09
N HIS A 44 2.36 -20.98 -6.14
CA HIS A 44 1.06 -21.62 -5.96
C HIS A 44 0.02 -20.62 -5.46
N PHE A 45 0.37 -19.84 -4.43
CA PHE A 45 -0.48 -18.75 -3.93
C PHE A 45 -0.92 -17.81 -5.05
N LEU A 46 -0.01 -17.39 -5.93
CA LEU A 46 -0.30 -16.48 -7.05
C LEU A 46 -1.25 -17.07 -8.13
N THR A 47 -1.61 -18.36 -8.01
CA THR A 47 -2.60 -19.03 -8.86
C THR A 47 -3.80 -19.55 -8.08
N SER A 48 -3.89 -19.21 -6.80
CA SER A 48 -4.97 -19.64 -5.91
C SER A 48 -6.21 -18.74 -6.04
N ARG A 49 -7.37 -19.27 -5.61
CA ARG A 49 -8.60 -18.48 -5.49
C ARG A 49 -8.43 -17.32 -4.52
N ALA A 50 -7.71 -17.53 -3.41
CA ALA A 50 -7.41 -16.47 -2.46
C ALA A 50 -6.74 -15.26 -3.12
N TYR A 51 -5.71 -15.49 -3.93
CA TYR A 51 -5.02 -14.41 -4.65
C TYR A 51 -5.93 -13.67 -5.64
N SER A 52 -6.71 -14.43 -6.41
CA SER A 52 -7.69 -13.89 -7.37
C SER A 52 -8.75 -13.02 -6.67
N ASP A 53 -9.28 -13.50 -5.56
CA ASP A 53 -10.28 -12.82 -4.74
C ASP A 53 -9.72 -11.56 -4.07
N ILE A 54 -8.51 -11.63 -3.50
CA ILE A 54 -7.82 -10.47 -2.90
C ILE A 54 -7.64 -9.38 -3.97
N GLY A 55 -7.10 -9.74 -5.14
CA GLY A 55 -6.89 -8.79 -6.23
C GLY A 55 -8.19 -8.16 -6.72
N THR A 56 -9.25 -8.97 -6.85
CA THR A 56 -10.58 -8.49 -7.24
C THR A 56 -11.14 -7.51 -6.22
N PHE A 57 -11.03 -7.82 -4.93
CA PHE A 57 -11.54 -6.97 -3.87
C PHE A 57 -10.78 -5.64 -3.75
N VAL A 58 -9.45 -5.65 -3.85
CA VAL A 58 -8.64 -4.42 -3.89
C VAL A 58 -9.09 -3.52 -5.05
N MET A 59 -9.21 -4.08 -6.26
CA MET A 59 -9.62 -3.31 -7.44
C MET A 59 -11.05 -2.78 -7.34
N GLN A 60 -11.95 -3.57 -6.76
CA GLN A 60 -13.34 -3.19 -6.52
C GLN A 60 -13.41 -1.98 -5.57
N LEU A 61 -12.71 -2.02 -4.44
CA LEU A 61 -12.65 -0.90 -3.49
C LEU A 61 -11.95 0.32 -4.09
N ASP A 62 -10.84 0.12 -4.80
CA ASP A 62 -10.07 1.20 -5.41
C ASP A 62 -10.86 1.95 -6.48
N THR A 63 -11.59 1.24 -7.34
CA THR A 63 -12.45 1.86 -8.36
C THR A 63 -13.59 2.68 -7.74
N ALA A 64 -14.09 2.25 -6.58
CA ALA A 64 -15.12 2.99 -5.86
C ALA A 64 -14.62 4.36 -5.39
N MET A 65 -13.32 4.48 -5.06
CA MET A 65 -12.69 5.70 -4.56
C MET A 65 -12.45 6.78 -5.62
N CYS A 66 -12.54 6.46 -6.91
CA CYS A 66 -12.45 7.48 -7.96
C CYS A 66 -13.59 8.51 -7.88
N PRO A 67 -13.33 9.80 -8.16
CA PRO A 67 -14.38 10.79 -8.35
C PRO A 67 -15.40 10.34 -9.40
N ARG A 68 -16.67 10.74 -9.24
CA ARG A 68 -17.75 10.37 -10.17
C ARG A 68 -18.25 11.56 -10.95
N LYS A 69 -18.53 11.34 -12.23
CA LYS A 69 -19.31 12.27 -13.06
C LYS A 69 -20.79 12.04 -12.78
N VAL A 70 -21.46 13.06 -12.28
CA VAL A 70 -22.89 13.02 -11.97
C VAL A 70 -23.60 14.11 -12.77
N GLU A 71 -24.76 13.79 -13.34
CA GLU A 71 -25.58 14.77 -14.04
C GLU A 71 -26.51 15.46 -13.04
N VAL A 72 -26.37 16.77 -12.89
CA VAL A 72 -27.22 17.60 -12.01
C VAL A 72 -27.71 18.79 -12.83
N ASP A 73 -29.03 18.93 -12.95
CA ASP A 73 -29.69 19.99 -13.73
C ASP A 73 -29.20 20.10 -15.20
N GLY A 74 -28.91 18.95 -15.83
CA GLY A 74 -28.42 18.88 -17.21
C GLY A 74 -26.96 19.30 -17.40
N LYS A 75 -26.19 19.40 -16.30
CA LYS A 75 -24.75 19.65 -16.33
C LYS A 75 -23.99 18.51 -15.64
N THR A 76 -22.94 18.03 -16.28
CA THR A 76 -21.98 17.11 -15.66
C THR A 76 -21.22 17.82 -14.55
N GLN A 77 -21.42 17.39 -13.32
CA GLN A 77 -20.63 17.78 -12.15
C GLN A 77 -19.73 16.64 -11.71
N VAL A 78 -18.65 16.96 -11.00
CA VAL A 78 -17.77 15.96 -10.39
C VAL A 78 -18.09 15.87 -8.92
N LYS A 79 -18.45 14.68 -8.46
CA LYS A 79 -18.60 14.35 -7.05
C LYS A 79 -17.33 13.67 -6.54
N THR A 80 -16.81 14.18 -5.44
CA THR A 80 -15.66 13.63 -4.70
C THR A 80 -16.11 13.21 -3.30
N TRP A 81 -15.28 12.41 -2.63
CA TRP A 81 -15.49 12.00 -1.25
C TRP A 81 -14.19 12.17 -0.49
N GLU A 82 -14.19 13.12 0.44
CA GLU A 82 -13.04 13.44 1.28
C GLU A 82 -13.14 12.67 2.61
N LEU A 83 -11.98 12.44 3.23
CA LEU A 83 -11.92 11.97 4.61
C LEU A 83 -12.71 12.92 5.53
N GLY A 84 -13.49 12.36 6.45
CA GLY A 84 -14.32 13.14 7.37
C GLY A 84 -15.53 13.86 6.75
N SER A 85 -15.81 13.67 5.45
CA SER A 85 -17.05 14.18 4.85
C SER A 85 -18.27 13.39 5.31
N SER A 86 -19.41 14.05 5.46
CA SER A 86 -20.71 13.40 5.71
C SER A 86 -21.39 12.90 4.42
N ASP A 87 -20.68 12.97 3.28
CA ASP A 87 -21.24 12.77 1.94
C ASP A 87 -21.26 11.31 1.48
N PHE A 88 -20.83 10.40 2.35
CA PHE A 88 -20.98 8.96 2.21
C PHE A 88 -21.84 8.41 3.34
N ALA A 89 -22.78 7.52 3.00
CA ALA A 89 -23.63 6.88 3.99
C ALA A 89 -22.84 5.82 4.76
N VAL A 90 -22.76 5.98 6.07
CA VAL A 90 -22.37 4.93 7.01
C VAL A 90 -23.67 4.35 7.57
N SER A 91 -23.92 3.08 7.30
CA SER A 91 -25.13 2.38 7.76
C SER A 91 -24.91 0.88 7.80
N GLY A 92 -25.78 0.19 8.53
CA GLY A 92 -25.77 -1.27 8.64
C GLY A 92 -24.43 -1.78 9.17
N LEU A 93 -23.89 -2.83 8.54
CA LEU A 93 -22.65 -3.45 9.00
C LEU A 93 -21.43 -2.50 8.96
N VAL A 94 -21.42 -1.48 8.09
CA VAL A 94 -20.32 -0.50 8.06
C VAL A 94 -20.27 0.30 9.37
N GLU A 95 -21.43 0.70 9.88
CA GLU A 95 -21.54 1.41 11.16
C GLU A 95 -21.16 0.51 12.33
N GLU A 96 -21.64 -0.74 12.33
CA GLU A 96 -21.31 -1.71 13.38
C GLU A 96 -19.81 -2.02 13.44
N ILE A 97 -19.15 -2.13 12.29
CA ILE A 97 -17.69 -2.33 12.24
C ILE A 97 -16.93 -1.09 12.72
N GLN A 98 -17.46 0.13 12.51
CA GLN A 98 -16.87 1.33 13.13
C GLN A 98 -16.92 1.28 14.66
N GLU A 99 -18.07 0.91 15.22
CA GLU A 99 -18.22 0.76 16.67
C GLU A 99 -17.35 -0.38 17.22
N MET A 100 -17.21 -1.46 16.44
CA MET A 100 -16.26 -2.54 16.74
C MET A 100 -14.82 -2.01 16.83
N LEU A 101 -14.39 -1.20 15.86
CA LEU A 101 -13.05 -0.60 15.86
C LEU A 101 -12.84 0.35 17.04
N LYS A 102 -13.85 1.16 17.42
CA LYS A 102 -13.79 1.99 18.64
C LYS A 102 -13.64 1.15 19.91
N THR A 103 -14.35 0.03 19.98
CA THR A 103 -14.23 -0.92 21.09
C THR A 103 -12.83 -1.52 21.16
N ILE A 104 -12.26 -1.91 20.03
CA ILE A 104 -10.88 -2.43 19.93
C ILE A 104 -9.85 -1.35 20.30
N GLU A 105 -10.05 -0.11 19.84
CA GLU A 105 -9.19 1.02 20.14
C GLU A 105 -9.17 1.35 21.64
N ALA A 106 -10.33 1.28 22.32
CA ALA A 106 -10.43 1.53 23.75
C ALA A 106 -9.61 0.55 24.62
N ILE A 107 -9.31 -0.65 24.12
CA ILE A 107 -8.43 -1.61 24.80
C ILE A 107 -7.01 -1.04 25.00
N ILE A 108 -6.58 -0.09 24.16
CA ILE A 108 -5.28 0.60 24.30
C ILE A 108 -5.17 1.29 25.66
N ASP A 109 -6.27 1.89 26.13
CA ASP A 109 -6.31 2.60 27.41
C ASP A 109 -6.29 1.63 28.61
N GLU A 110 -6.71 0.37 28.41
CA GLU A 110 -6.64 -0.70 29.42
C GLU A 110 -5.26 -1.38 29.49
N ALA A 111 -4.41 -1.17 28.48
CA ALA A 111 -3.06 -1.72 28.39
C ALA A 111 -2.02 -0.59 28.23
N PRO A 112 -1.83 0.27 29.24
CA PRO A 112 -0.94 1.43 29.11
C PRO A 112 0.50 1.00 28.80
N PRO A 113 1.25 1.81 28.04
CA PRO A 113 2.64 1.54 27.77
C PRO A 113 3.43 1.50 29.09
N ASP A 114 4.26 0.48 29.26
CA ASP A 114 5.22 0.46 30.38
C ASP A 114 6.17 1.70 30.28
N THR A 115 6.95 2.06 31.31
CA THR A 115 7.72 3.33 31.35
C THR A 115 9.24 3.14 31.35
N GLY A 116 9.73 1.91 31.33
CA GLY A 116 11.17 1.60 31.32
C GLY A 116 11.91 2.06 30.05
N PRO A 117 13.26 2.15 30.09
CA PRO A 117 14.10 2.44 28.92
C PRO A 117 14.12 1.26 27.94
N ARG A 118 14.03 1.53 26.62
CA ARG A 118 13.79 0.48 25.61
C ARG A 118 14.56 0.71 24.32
N ARG A 119 14.82 -0.39 23.63
CA ARG A 119 15.45 -0.42 22.29
C ARG A 119 14.53 -0.99 21.20
N PHE A 120 13.46 -1.68 21.59
CA PHE A 120 12.53 -2.40 20.73
C PHE A 120 11.09 -2.03 21.11
N GLY A 121 10.11 -2.62 20.42
CA GLY A 121 8.69 -2.43 20.72
C GLY A 121 8.30 -2.62 22.19
N ASN A 122 7.22 -1.95 22.60
CA ASN A 122 6.73 -1.95 23.98
C ASN A 122 5.99 -3.27 24.29
N ILE A 123 6.45 -3.96 25.33
CA ILE A 123 5.89 -5.26 25.74
C ILE A 123 4.41 -5.19 26.15
N SER A 124 3.89 -4.02 26.55
CA SER A 124 2.46 -3.80 26.83
C SER A 124 1.58 -4.13 25.61
N PHE A 125 2.13 -4.14 24.39
CA PHE A 125 1.39 -4.60 23.22
C PHE A 125 0.97 -6.07 23.31
N ARG A 126 1.75 -6.93 23.98
CA ARG A 126 1.33 -8.31 24.27
C ARG A 126 0.09 -8.33 25.14
N ARG A 127 0.07 -7.50 26.18
CA ARG A 127 -1.08 -7.38 27.07
C ARG A 127 -2.32 -6.87 26.31
N TRP A 128 -2.15 -5.87 25.45
CA TRP A 128 -3.23 -5.38 24.58
C TRP A 128 -3.78 -6.49 23.68
N HIS A 129 -2.90 -7.25 23.04
CA HIS A 129 -3.29 -8.35 22.16
C HIS A 129 -3.99 -9.50 22.91
N GLU A 130 -3.52 -9.86 24.11
CA GLU A 130 -4.19 -10.84 24.98
C GLU A 130 -5.62 -10.39 25.37
N LEU A 131 -5.80 -9.10 25.67
CA LEU A 131 -7.11 -8.53 25.97
C LEU A 131 -8.04 -8.63 24.77
N LEU A 132 -7.57 -8.24 23.58
CA LEU A 132 -8.31 -8.37 22.33
C LEU A 132 -8.70 -9.83 22.07
N GLU A 133 -7.75 -10.76 22.16
CA GLU A 133 -7.97 -12.20 21.93
C GLU A 133 -8.99 -12.79 22.92
N SER A 134 -8.94 -12.37 24.19
CA SER A 134 -9.91 -12.83 25.21
C SER A 134 -11.34 -12.34 24.99
N ARG A 135 -11.53 -11.27 24.20
CA ARG A 135 -12.81 -10.60 23.97
C ARG A 135 -13.33 -10.73 22.55
N VAL A 136 -12.56 -11.31 21.63
CA VAL A 136 -12.83 -11.25 20.19
C VAL A 136 -14.17 -11.89 19.81
N ASP A 137 -14.52 -13.04 20.40
CA ASP A 137 -15.83 -13.70 20.20
C ASP A 137 -16.98 -12.77 20.62
N THR A 138 -16.90 -12.18 21.81
CA THR A 138 -17.94 -11.25 22.29
C THR A 138 -18.03 -9.99 21.42
N ILE A 139 -16.89 -9.48 20.95
CA ILE A 139 -16.83 -8.31 20.05
C ILE A 139 -17.46 -8.65 18.69
N LEU A 140 -17.13 -9.80 18.10
CA LEU A 140 -17.69 -10.25 16.83
C LEU A 140 -19.19 -10.46 16.94
N ARG A 141 -19.66 -11.23 17.93
CA ARG A 141 -21.10 -11.51 18.15
C ARG A 141 -21.93 -10.27 18.46
N ARG A 142 -21.29 -9.18 18.92
CA ARG A 142 -21.96 -7.91 19.15
C ARG A 142 -22.20 -7.11 17.87
N HIS A 143 -21.24 -7.12 16.94
CA HIS A 143 -21.21 -6.20 15.79
C HIS A 143 -21.43 -6.88 14.44
N VAL A 144 -21.25 -8.19 14.34
CA VAL A 144 -21.50 -8.96 13.13
C VAL A 144 -22.82 -9.71 13.28
N PRO A 145 -23.74 -9.65 12.29
CA PRO A 145 -25.00 -10.36 12.35
C PRO A 145 -24.81 -11.86 12.58
N VAL A 146 -25.67 -12.44 13.42
CA VAL A 146 -25.57 -13.86 13.79
C VAL A 146 -25.74 -14.77 12.57
N GLU A 147 -26.53 -14.35 11.58
CA GLU A 147 -26.73 -15.07 10.32
C GLU A 147 -25.44 -15.19 9.50
N ILE A 148 -24.48 -14.30 9.72
CA ILE A 148 -23.15 -14.33 9.10
C ILE A 148 -22.19 -15.20 9.90
N LEU A 149 -22.22 -15.10 11.23
CA LEU A 149 -21.33 -15.86 12.13
C LEU A 149 -21.67 -17.35 12.18
N ASP A 150 -22.96 -17.66 12.19
CA ASP A 150 -23.50 -19.03 12.24
C ASP A 150 -23.82 -19.58 10.84
N ALA A 151 -23.32 -18.92 9.79
CA ALA A 151 -23.51 -19.35 8.40
C ALA A 151 -22.92 -20.75 8.15
N GLY A 152 -23.36 -21.38 7.06
CA GLY A 152 -22.84 -22.64 6.55
C GLY A 152 -23.40 -23.90 7.23
N SER A 153 -22.73 -25.02 7.00
CA SER A 153 -23.12 -26.33 7.51
C SER A 153 -22.32 -26.71 8.76
N PRO A 154 -22.89 -27.51 9.68
CA PRO A 154 -22.17 -28.02 10.84
C PRO A 154 -20.85 -28.69 10.42
N GLY A 155 -19.75 -28.33 11.07
CA GLY A 155 -18.40 -28.81 10.75
C GLY A 155 -17.42 -28.55 11.89
N GLU A 156 -16.15 -28.84 11.65
CA GLU A 156 -15.07 -28.62 12.62
C GLU A 156 -14.69 -27.15 12.81
N ALA A 157 -15.11 -26.28 11.89
CA ALA A 157 -14.89 -24.84 11.93
C ALA A 157 -16.15 -24.09 11.49
N THR A 158 -16.28 -22.85 11.95
CA THR A 158 -17.40 -21.94 11.63
C THR A 158 -16.94 -20.75 10.80
N ALA A 159 -17.89 -19.93 10.32
CA ALA A 159 -17.57 -18.64 9.71
C ALA A 159 -16.85 -17.71 10.71
N GLU A 160 -17.26 -17.76 11.98
CA GLU A 160 -16.63 -17.02 13.08
C GLU A 160 -15.16 -17.42 13.28
N ASP A 161 -14.81 -18.71 13.18
CA ASP A 161 -13.41 -19.15 13.27
C ASP A 161 -12.54 -18.54 12.16
N GLU A 162 -13.06 -18.49 10.93
CA GLU A 162 -12.35 -17.85 9.82
C GLU A 162 -12.23 -16.34 10.02
N LEU A 163 -13.32 -15.65 10.36
CA LEU A 163 -13.35 -14.20 10.63
C LEU A 163 -12.40 -13.82 11.76
N THR A 164 -12.39 -14.57 12.86
CA THR A 164 -11.51 -14.34 14.02
C THR A 164 -10.04 -14.40 13.62
N SER A 165 -9.64 -15.37 12.80
CA SER A 165 -8.25 -15.48 12.35
C SER A 165 -7.79 -14.26 11.57
N TYR A 166 -8.60 -13.78 10.61
CA TYR A 166 -8.25 -12.61 9.81
C TYR A 166 -8.30 -11.31 10.62
N LEU A 167 -9.28 -11.17 11.53
CA LEU A 167 -9.41 -9.99 12.40
C LEU A 167 -8.21 -9.87 13.34
N LEU A 168 -7.85 -10.92 14.09
CA LEU A 168 -6.69 -10.91 14.99
C LEU A 168 -5.38 -10.72 14.22
N GLY A 169 -5.25 -11.37 13.05
CA GLY A 169 -4.10 -11.17 12.16
C GLY A 169 -3.96 -9.73 11.65
N GLY A 170 -5.03 -8.94 11.73
CA GLY A 170 -5.10 -7.54 11.28
C GLY A 170 -4.37 -6.52 12.14
N PHE A 171 -3.93 -6.84 13.36
CA PHE A 171 -3.44 -5.84 14.32
C PHE A 171 -1.94 -5.91 14.66
N GLY A 172 -1.16 -6.74 13.96
CA GLY A 172 0.28 -6.89 14.21
C GLY A 172 0.65 -8.21 14.88
N SER A 173 1.94 -8.41 15.19
CA SER A 173 2.42 -9.61 15.89
C SER A 173 2.76 -9.30 17.35
N SER A 174 2.01 -9.86 18.29
CA SER A 174 2.32 -9.73 19.73
C SER A 174 3.68 -10.33 20.11
N GLN A 175 4.13 -11.37 19.40
CA GLN A 175 5.40 -12.01 19.66
C GLN A 175 6.58 -11.12 19.24
N ARG A 176 6.50 -10.58 18.01
CA ARG A 176 7.57 -9.77 17.40
C ARG A 176 7.46 -8.28 17.72
N LEU A 177 6.33 -7.83 18.25
CA LEU A 177 6.03 -6.42 18.54
C LEU A 177 6.13 -5.55 17.27
N ASP A 178 5.65 -6.10 16.16
CA ASP A 178 5.72 -5.46 14.83
C ASP A 178 4.35 -5.36 14.16
N PHE A 179 4.26 -4.45 13.19
CA PHE A 179 3.12 -4.31 12.27
C PHE A 179 3.63 -4.03 10.85
N GLY A 180 2.93 -4.51 9.84
CA GLY A 180 3.26 -4.21 8.45
C GLY A 180 2.19 -4.69 7.47
N THR A 181 2.52 -4.66 6.18
CA THR A 181 1.57 -4.85 5.08
C THR A 181 0.90 -6.23 5.04
N GLY A 182 1.51 -7.27 5.64
CA GLY A 182 0.88 -8.58 5.81
C GLY A 182 -0.29 -8.55 6.80
N HIS A 183 -0.20 -7.73 7.85
CA HIS A 183 -1.28 -7.52 8.82
C HIS A 183 -2.38 -6.64 8.21
N GLU A 184 -2.00 -5.58 7.50
CA GLU A 184 -2.93 -4.76 6.70
C GLU A 184 -3.74 -5.64 5.71
N LEU A 185 -3.08 -6.58 5.04
CA LEU A 185 -3.72 -7.57 4.15
C LEU A 185 -4.68 -8.49 4.91
N SER A 186 -4.35 -8.91 6.13
CA SER A 186 -5.24 -9.74 6.97
C SER A 186 -6.53 -9.00 7.31
N PHE A 187 -6.45 -7.71 7.65
CA PHE A 187 -7.65 -6.90 7.90
C PHE A 187 -8.49 -6.70 6.63
N LEU A 188 -7.85 -6.49 5.47
CA LEU A 188 -8.55 -6.47 4.19
C LEU A 188 -9.28 -7.80 3.92
N ALA A 189 -8.65 -8.93 4.21
CA ALA A 189 -9.27 -10.25 4.09
C ALA A 189 -10.45 -10.43 5.06
N PHE A 190 -10.38 -9.91 6.28
CA PHE A 190 -11.53 -9.88 7.20
C PHE A 190 -12.75 -9.16 6.57
N LEU A 191 -12.54 -7.98 5.97
CA LEU A 191 -13.61 -7.26 5.25
C LEU A 191 -14.10 -8.04 4.02
N GLY A 192 -13.18 -8.68 3.30
CA GLY A 192 -13.51 -9.56 2.18
C GLY A 192 -14.34 -10.76 2.59
N CYS A 193 -14.07 -11.37 3.75
CA CYS A 193 -14.89 -12.46 4.31
C CYS A 193 -16.32 -11.99 4.58
N LEU A 194 -16.49 -10.84 5.24
CA LEU A 194 -17.80 -10.24 5.49
C LEU A 194 -18.55 -9.93 4.18
N TRP A 195 -17.84 -9.45 3.16
CA TRP A 195 -18.40 -9.26 1.82
C TRP A 195 -18.86 -10.58 1.21
N LYS A 196 -18.00 -11.61 1.20
CA LYS A 196 -18.31 -12.92 0.63
C LYS A 196 -19.47 -13.61 1.34
N LEU A 197 -19.62 -13.42 2.64
CA LEU A 197 -20.75 -13.93 3.41
C LEU A 197 -22.04 -13.09 3.20
N GLY A 198 -21.95 -11.98 2.47
CA GLY A 198 -23.10 -11.12 2.18
C GLY A 198 -23.46 -10.15 3.30
N GLY A 199 -22.61 -10.00 4.33
CA GLY A 199 -22.90 -9.16 5.50
C GLY A 199 -23.07 -7.68 5.17
N PHE A 200 -22.38 -7.18 4.13
CA PHE A 200 -22.55 -5.80 3.64
C PHE A 200 -23.69 -5.65 2.64
N THR A 201 -24.23 -6.75 2.12
CA THR A 201 -25.14 -6.76 0.96
C THR A 201 -26.57 -7.17 1.31
N THR A 202 -26.87 -7.34 2.60
CA THR A 202 -28.21 -7.65 3.10
C THR A 202 -29.16 -6.47 2.87
N GLY A 203 -30.07 -6.58 1.89
CA GLY A 203 -31.14 -5.61 1.67
C GLY A 203 -31.11 -4.81 0.35
N ASP A 204 -30.90 -5.47 -0.80
CA ASP A 204 -31.08 -4.93 -2.16
C ASP A 204 -30.46 -3.54 -2.43
N GLU A 205 -29.14 -3.54 -2.66
CA GLU A 205 -28.52 -3.05 -3.92
C GLU A 205 -27.01 -2.99 -3.69
N ILE A 206 -26.26 -3.96 -4.23
CA ILE A 206 -24.84 -3.72 -4.53
C ILE A 206 -24.80 -2.64 -5.62
N SER A 207 -24.86 -1.37 -5.19
CA SER A 207 -25.03 -0.22 -6.07
C SER A 207 -23.97 -0.19 -7.16
N GLY A 208 -24.38 0.08 -8.41
CA GLY A 208 -23.44 0.18 -9.54
C GLY A 208 -22.43 1.32 -9.40
N ASP A 209 -22.74 2.29 -8.54
CA ASP A 209 -21.99 3.54 -8.39
C ASP A 209 -20.88 3.48 -7.32
N GLY A 210 -20.71 2.34 -6.64
CA GLY A 210 -19.63 2.11 -5.68
C GLY A 210 -19.85 2.74 -4.30
N ARG A 211 -21.07 3.14 -3.92
CA ARG A 211 -21.33 3.76 -2.61
C ARG A 211 -20.96 2.86 -1.44
N LEU A 212 -21.32 1.58 -1.52
CA LEU A 212 -21.04 0.60 -0.47
C LEU A 212 -19.54 0.35 -0.33
N GLU A 213 -18.85 0.15 -1.45
CA GLU A 213 -17.40 -0.02 -1.47
C GLU A 213 -16.68 1.22 -0.89
N ARG A 214 -17.13 2.43 -1.24
CA ARG A 214 -16.62 3.67 -0.66
C ARG A 214 -16.86 3.75 0.85
N SER A 215 -18.03 3.35 1.34
CA SER A 215 -18.32 3.37 2.77
C SER A 215 -17.49 2.34 3.54
N ILE A 216 -17.13 1.21 2.93
CA ILE A 216 -16.15 0.27 3.50
C ILE A 216 -14.75 0.93 3.59
N VAL A 217 -14.28 1.60 2.54
CA VAL A 217 -12.94 2.24 2.57
C VAL A 217 -12.89 3.40 3.55
N LEU A 218 -13.77 4.39 3.38
CA LEU A 218 -13.77 5.63 4.18
C LEU A 218 -14.33 5.41 5.59
N GLY A 219 -15.32 4.54 5.70
CA GLY A 219 -16.02 4.27 6.94
C GLY A 219 -15.39 3.15 7.77
N VAL A 220 -14.64 2.21 7.20
CA VAL A 220 -14.05 1.12 8.01
C VAL A 220 -12.54 1.08 7.89
N PHE A 221 -12.02 1.08 6.66
CA PHE A 221 -10.59 0.90 6.44
C PHE A 221 -9.77 2.10 6.96
N GLU A 222 -10.19 3.34 6.69
CA GLU A 222 -9.50 4.52 7.24
C GLU A 222 -9.56 4.59 8.79
N PRO A 223 -10.71 4.37 9.46
CA PRO A 223 -10.73 4.23 10.92
C PRO A 223 -9.81 3.13 11.44
N TYR A 224 -9.73 1.97 10.77
CA TYR A 224 -8.77 0.93 11.11
C TYR A 224 -7.32 1.43 11.05
N LEU A 225 -6.94 2.15 9.98
CA LEU A 225 -5.61 2.73 9.87
C LEU A 225 -5.32 3.72 11.01
N ASN A 226 -6.31 4.46 11.49
CA ASN A 226 -6.15 5.34 12.66
C ASN A 226 -5.89 4.56 13.94
N VAL A 227 -6.59 3.43 14.16
CA VAL A 227 -6.31 2.52 15.28
C VAL A 227 -4.88 1.99 15.19
N ILE A 228 -4.42 1.56 14.00
CA ILE A 228 -3.05 1.07 13.82
C ILE A 228 -2.02 2.19 14.06
N ARG A 229 -2.23 3.41 13.54
CA ARG A 229 -1.34 4.56 13.82
C ARG A 229 -1.22 4.82 15.32
N ARG A 230 -2.33 4.72 16.07
CA ARG A 230 -2.31 4.83 17.53
C ARG A 230 -1.52 3.69 18.17
N LEU A 231 -1.72 2.44 17.76
CA LEU A 231 -0.94 1.29 18.25
C LEU A 231 0.56 1.44 17.99
N VAL A 232 0.94 1.83 16.77
CA VAL A 232 2.35 2.07 16.38
C VAL A 232 2.98 3.14 17.28
N LEU A 233 2.29 4.26 17.51
CA LEU A 233 2.80 5.33 18.36
C LEU A 233 2.84 4.94 19.85
N THR A 234 1.76 4.37 20.37
CA THR A 234 1.64 4.02 21.80
C THR A 234 2.60 2.91 22.20
N TYR A 235 2.78 1.90 21.35
CA TYR A 235 3.61 0.75 21.63
C TYR A 235 4.95 0.74 20.90
N SER A 236 5.27 1.78 20.13
CA SER A 236 6.52 1.87 19.36
C SER A 236 6.76 0.61 18.51
N LEU A 237 5.72 0.14 17.80
CA LEU A 237 5.78 -1.09 17.03
C LEU A 237 6.82 -0.99 15.93
N GLU A 238 7.54 -2.09 15.71
CA GLU A 238 8.54 -2.17 14.65
C GLU A 238 7.89 -2.40 13.28
N PRO A 239 8.50 -1.90 12.19
CA PRO A 239 8.07 -2.25 10.84
C PRO A 239 8.26 -3.74 10.57
N ALA A 240 7.19 -4.45 10.22
CA ALA A 240 7.24 -5.86 9.87
C ALA A 240 7.70 -6.01 8.41
N GLY A 241 8.86 -6.66 8.22
CA GLY A 241 9.48 -6.85 6.91
C GLY A 241 10.71 -5.95 6.72
N SER A 242 11.81 -6.54 6.25
CA SER A 242 13.13 -5.91 6.25
C SER A 242 13.43 -5.04 5.03
N HIS A 243 12.47 -4.24 4.58
CA HIS A 243 12.70 -3.34 3.44
C HIS A 243 13.41 -2.05 3.85
N GLY A 244 13.26 -1.59 5.11
CA GLY A 244 13.85 -0.33 5.55
C GLY A 244 13.51 0.82 4.59
N VAL A 245 14.51 1.64 4.24
CA VAL A 245 14.35 2.73 3.25
C VAL A 245 14.01 2.25 1.82
N TRP A 246 14.09 0.95 1.55
CA TRP A 246 13.74 0.35 0.25
C TRP A 246 12.28 -0.12 0.19
N GLY A 247 11.47 0.16 1.22
CA GLY A 247 10.03 -0.04 1.21
C GLY A 247 9.30 1.21 0.71
N LEU A 248 8.04 1.05 0.31
CA LEU A 248 7.16 2.19 0.02
C LEU A 248 6.97 3.04 1.29
N ASP A 249 6.63 2.35 2.38
CA ASP A 249 6.32 2.86 3.71
C ASP A 249 6.70 1.75 4.71
N ASP A 250 6.88 2.12 5.97
CA ASP A 250 7.27 1.17 7.02
C ASP A 250 6.14 0.19 7.36
N HIS A 251 4.88 0.63 7.29
CA HIS A 251 3.73 -0.10 7.83
C HIS A 251 2.62 -0.34 6.80
N PHE A 252 2.36 0.61 5.90
CA PHE A 252 1.11 0.67 5.12
C PHE A 252 1.32 0.62 3.61
N PHE A 253 0.35 0.09 2.88
CA PHE A 253 0.34 0.14 1.42
C PHE A 253 -1.01 0.59 0.85
N LEU A 254 -2.11 0.04 1.37
CA LEU A 254 -3.45 0.23 0.79
C LEU A 254 -3.94 1.69 0.87
N SER A 255 -3.50 2.46 1.86
CA SER A 255 -3.75 3.91 1.95
C SER A 255 -3.27 4.68 0.72
N TYR A 256 -2.15 4.27 0.14
CA TYR A 256 -1.58 4.88 -1.07
C TYR A 256 -2.36 4.48 -2.33
N ILE A 257 -2.91 3.26 -2.39
CA ILE A 257 -3.77 2.82 -3.48
C ILE A 257 -5.07 3.64 -3.47
N PHE A 258 -5.83 3.57 -2.38
CA PHE A 258 -7.13 4.23 -2.27
C PHE A 258 -7.02 5.77 -2.32
N GLY A 259 -5.99 6.33 -1.68
CA GLY A 259 -5.77 7.77 -1.69
C GLY A 259 -5.35 8.32 -3.06
N SER A 260 -4.61 7.55 -3.86
CA SER A 260 -4.31 7.97 -5.24
C SER A 260 -5.53 7.85 -6.17
N ALA A 261 -6.45 6.91 -5.89
CA ALA A 261 -7.74 6.86 -6.59
C ALA A 261 -8.64 8.07 -6.29
N GLN A 262 -8.67 8.58 -5.04
CA GLN A 262 -9.43 9.79 -4.68
C GLN A 262 -9.10 11.02 -5.55
N TYR A 263 -7.86 11.13 -6.04
CA TYR A 263 -7.41 12.24 -6.90
C TYR A 263 -7.25 11.88 -8.38
N SER A 264 -7.64 10.66 -8.77
CA SER A 264 -7.69 10.25 -10.17
C SER A 264 -8.80 10.99 -10.93
N PRO A 265 -8.77 11.02 -12.28
CA PRO A 265 -9.85 11.61 -13.07
C PRO A 265 -11.22 11.05 -12.74
N ALA A 266 -12.25 11.89 -12.86
CA ALA A 266 -13.62 11.46 -12.63
C ALA A 266 -14.10 10.45 -13.68
N ILE A 267 -14.75 9.38 -13.22
CA ILE A 267 -15.29 8.30 -14.05
C ILE A 267 -16.83 8.27 -14.02
N GLN A 268 -17.43 7.65 -15.04
CA GLN A 268 -18.84 7.25 -15.00
C GLN A 268 -18.95 5.86 -14.37
N ASP A 269 -20.15 5.48 -13.93
CA ASP A 269 -20.37 4.16 -13.36
C ASP A 269 -20.08 3.04 -14.38
N GLY A 270 -19.41 1.99 -13.91
CA GLY A 270 -18.94 0.88 -14.75
C GLY A 270 -17.70 1.16 -15.60
N GLN A 271 -17.17 2.38 -15.62
CA GLN A 271 -15.90 2.67 -16.30
C GLN A 271 -14.71 2.15 -15.47
N PRO A 272 -13.66 1.61 -16.12
CA PRO A 272 -12.47 1.15 -15.43
C PRO A 272 -11.66 2.32 -14.84
N MET A 273 -10.70 1.97 -13.98
CA MET A 273 -9.74 2.92 -13.42
C MET A 273 -9.04 3.76 -14.51
N PRO A 274 -8.95 5.09 -14.35
CA PRO A 274 -8.16 5.93 -15.23
C PRO A 274 -6.69 5.50 -15.25
N VAL A 275 -6.06 5.54 -16.43
CA VAL A 275 -4.66 5.12 -16.59
C VAL A 275 -3.69 6.28 -16.30
N GLU A 276 -4.11 7.52 -16.56
CA GLU A 276 -3.34 8.76 -16.43
C GLU A 276 -4.28 9.94 -16.17
N GLY A 277 -3.73 11.09 -15.82
CA GLY A 277 -4.45 12.31 -15.47
C GLY A 277 -4.71 12.44 -13.97
N SER A 278 -5.32 13.56 -13.60
CA SER A 278 -5.75 13.88 -12.24
C SER A 278 -7.09 14.60 -12.29
N LEU A 279 -7.81 14.62 -11.17
CA LEU A 279 -8.87 15.59 -10.93
C LEU A 279 -8.32 17.03 -11.09
N PRO A 280 -9.04 17.98 -11.72
CA PRO A 280 -8.52 19.34 -11.97
C PRO A 280 -8.02 20.08 -10.73
N ASP A 281 -8.73 19.95 -9.61
CA ASP A 281 -8.40 20.64 -8.36
C ASP A 281 -7.49 19.81 -7.42
N ALA A 282 -7.08 18.61 -7.84
CA ALA A 282 -6.19 17.79 -7.02
C ALA A 282 -4.78 18.41 -6.94
N PRO A 283 -4.11 18.33 -5.78
CA PRO A 283 -2.70 18.67 -5.67
C PRO A 283 -1.87 17.86 -6.67
N ASN A 284 -0.81 18.44 -7.24
CA ASN A 284 0.12 17.67 -8.07
C ASN A 284 0.81 16.56 -7.22
N PRO A 285 1.11 15.36 -7.77
CA PRO A 285 1.89 14.35 -7.05
C PRO A 285 3.20 14.88 -6.44
N ALA A 286 3.87 15.84 -7.07
CA ALA A 286 5.06 16.50 -6.55
C ALA A 286 4.82 17.32 -5.27
N SER A 287 3.56 17.52 -4.86
CA SER A 287 3.21 18.23 -3.63
C SER A 287 3.32 17.35 -2.39
N VAL A 288 3.43 16.02 -2.52
CA VAL A 288 3.57 15.11 -1.36
C VAL A 288 4.84 15.37 -0.54
N ILE A 289 5.87 15.98 -1.13
CA ILE A 289 7.11 16.34 -0.42
C ILE A 289 7.01 17.72 0.28
N LYS A 290 5.92 18.46 0.07
CA LYS A 290 5.72 19.80 0.62
C LYS A 290 4.88 19.72 1.89
N LYS A 291 5.54 19.76 3.05
CA LYS A 291 4.92 19.56 4.37
C LYS A 291 3.66 20.40 4.59
N ASN A 292 3.66 21.67 4.18
CA ASN A 292 2.50 22.56 4.32
C ASN A 292 1.27 22.11 3.52
N ILE A 293 1.47 21.53 2.33
CA ILE A 293 0.38 20.96 1.53
C ILE A 293 -0.07 19.64 2.16
N VAL A 294 0.87 18.81 2.61
CA VAL A 294 0.54 17.57 3.32
C VAL A 294 -0.31 17.84 4.56
N ASP A 295 0.05 18.82 5.38
CA ASP A 295 -0.69 19.17 6.60
C ASP A 295 -2.14 19.61 6.31
N GLN A 296 -2.40 20.17 5.12
CA GLN A 296 -3.75 20.55 4.67
C GLN A 296 -4.51 19.34 4.10
N GLU A 297 -3.89 18.60 3.21
CA GLU A 297 -4.52 17.53 2.42
C GLU A 297 -4.69 16.22 3.21
N ARG A 298 -3.88 16.00 4.26
CA ARG A 298 -3.95 14.80 5.11
C ARG A 298 -5.30 14.61 5.82
N LYS A 299 -6.11 15.67 5.89
CA LYS A 299 -7.47 15.63 6.45
C LYS A 299 -8.53 15.24 5.43
N LYS A 300 -8.17 15.15 4.15
CA LYS A 300 -9.10 14.95 3.03
C LYS A 300 -8.80 13.68 2.23
N ASN A 301 -7.55 13.25 2.22
CA ASN A 301 -7.08 12.19 1.33
C ASN A 301 -6.19 11.17 2.04
N MET A 302 -6.44 9.89 1.79
CA MET A 302 -5.74 8.77 2.45
C MET A 302 -4.24 8.71 2.13
N TYR A 303 -3.83 9.09 0.92
CA TYR A 303 -2.42 9.12 0.52
C TYR A 303 -1.69 10.19 1.33
N PHE A 304 -2.26 11.39 1.38
CA PHE A 304 -1.70 12.48 2.18
C PHE A 304 -1.80 12.22 3.69
N ALA A 305 -2.79 11.47 4.16
CA ALA A 305 -2.87 11.00 5.55
C ALA A 305 -1.69 10.10 5.90
N ALA A 306 -1.32 9.17 5.02
CA ALA A 306 -0.16 8.31 5.20
C ALA A 306 1.17 9.10 5.16
N ILE A 307 1.33 10.01 4.18
CA ILE A 307 2.51 10.89 4.12
C ILE A 307 2.59 11.80 5.37
N GLY A 308 1.45 12.30 5.85
CA GLY A 308 1.35 13.07 7.07
C GLY A 308 1.85 12.28 8.28
N PHE A 309 1.45 11.01 8.38
CA PHE A 309 1.94 10.12 9.43
C PHE A 309 3.46 9.91 9.35
N ILE A 310 4.02 9.69 8.15
CA ILE A 310 5.48 9.63 7.97
C ILE A 310 6.16 10.89 8.52
N ASN A 311 5.65 12.08 8.19
CA ASN A 311 6.22 13.34 8.66
C ASN A 311 6.10 13.54 10.18
N ASP A 312 5.18 12.84 10.85
CA ASP A 312 5.04 12.88 12.30
C ASP A 312 6.05 11.95 13.00
N VAL A 313 6.44 10.83 12.36
CA VAL A 313 7.33 9.82 12.97
C VAL A 313 8.78 9.86 12.48
N LYS A 314 9.04 10.40 11.28
CA LYS A 314 10.38 10.51 10.69
C LYS A 314 10.82 11.96 10.65
N THR A 315 12.11 12.17 10.84
CA THR A 315 12.74 13.49 10.77
C THR A 315 13.83 13.51 9.69
N GLY A 316 14.17 14.70 9.21
CA GLY A 316 15.13 14.89 8.13
C GLY A 316 14.48 15.09 6.76
N PRO A 317 15.29 15.20 5.70
CA PRO A 317 14.79 15.37 4.34
C PRO A 317 14.01 14.15 3.85
N PHE A 318 12.85 14.39 3.22
CA PHE A 318 11.95 13.32 2.77
C PHE A 318 12.61 12.29 1.85
N TRP A 319 13.52 12.73 0.98
CA TRP A 319 14.24 11.86 0.05
C TRP A 319 15.25 10.92 0.74
N GLU A 320 15.68 11.22 1.96
CA GLU A 320 16.60 10.35 2.72
C GLU A 320 15.86 9.19 3.39
N HIS A 321 14.69 9.46 3.97
CA HIS A 321 13.96 8.48 4.76
C HIS A 321 12.79 7.80 4.01
N SER A 322 12.39 8.36 2.87
CA SER A 322 11.28 7.87 2.02
C SER A 322 11.62 8.00 0.52
N PRO A 323 12.74 7.45 0.04
CA PRO A 323 13.22 7.65 -1.34
C PRO A 323 12.26 7.13 -2.41
N ILE A 324 11.55 6.01 -2.18
CA ILE A 324 10.60 5.47 -3.15
C ILE A 324 9.40 6.41 -3.34
N LEU A 325 8.82 6.91 -2.24
CA LEU A 325 7.75 7.92 -2.30
C LEU A 325 8.23 9.24 -2.92
N PHE A 326 9.48 9.61 -2.69
CA PHE A 326 10.10 10.77 -3.33
C PHE A 326 10.18 10.58 -4.85
N ASP A 327 10.63 9.43 -5.33
CA ASP A 327 10.67 9.10 -6.76
C ASP A 327 9.27 9.11 -7.38
N ILE A 328 8.27 8.54 -6.69
CA ILE A 328 6.88 8.52 -7.12
C ILE A 328 6.30 9.94 -7.24
N SER A 329 6.72 10.87 -6.38
CA SER A 329 6.31 12.27 -6.46
C SER A 329 6.72 12.94 -7.79
N GLY A 330 7.72 12.40 -8.48
CA GLY A 330 8.18 12.85 -9.79
C GLY A 330 7.28 12.44 -10.97
N VAL A 331 6.25 11.62 -10.75
CA VAL A 331 5.35 11.13 -11.80
C VAL A 331 4.49 12.27 -12.36
N ARG A 332 4.77 12.67 -13.60
CA ARG A 332 4.09 13.80 -14.26
C ARG A 332 2.74 13.47 -14.89
N ALA A 333 2.46 12.19 -15.13
CA ALA A 333 1.23 11.73 -15.77
C ALA A 333 0.00 11.72 -14.85
N GLY A 334 0.08 12.34 -13.67
CA GLY A 334 -1.04 12.52 -12.74
C GLY A 334 -1.34 11.30 -11.85
N TRP A 335 -2.36 11.45 -11.00
CA TRP A 335 -2.73 10.47 -9.97
C TRP A 335 -3.23 9.13 -10.54
N GLY A 336 -3.89 9.12 -11.71
CA GLY A 336 -4.26 7.86 -12.37
C GLY A 336 -3.03 6.99 -12.69
N LYS A 337 -1.91 7.64 -13.06
CA LYS A 337 -0.65 6.92 -13.29
C LYS A 337 -0.04 6.42 -11.99
N VAL A 338 -0.06 7.25 -10.94
CA VAL A 338 0.42 6.89 -9.60
C VAL A 338 -0.36 5.68 -9.09
N ASN A 339 -1.69 5.72 -9.11
CA ASN A 339 -2.57 4.63 -8.67
C ASN A 339 -2.27 3.32 -9.41
N LYS A 340 -2.20 3.36 -10.75
CA LYS A 340 -1.81 2.18 -11.55
C LYS A 340 -0.44 1.63 -11.15
N GLY A 341 0.51 2.50 -10.84
CA GLY A 341 1.82 2.13 -10.30
C GLY A 341 1.72 1.47 -8.93
N MET A 342 0.90 2.02 -8.02
CA MET A 342 0.66 1.49 -6.68
C MET A 342 0.08 0.09 -6.73
N ILE A 343 -0.95 -0.16 -7.55
CA ILE A 343 -1.55 -1.50 -7.70
C ILE A 343 -0.50 -2.53 -8.16
N LYS A 344 0.32 -2.18 -9.16
CA LYS A 344 1.38 -3.06 -9.65
C LYS A 344 2.44 -3.34 -8.59
N MET A 345 2.81 -2.30 -7.85
CA MET A 345 3.81 -2.41 -6.79
C MET A 345 3.25 -3.21 -5.60
N TYR A 346 1.97 -3.10 -5.26
CA TYR A 346 1.31 -3.92 -4.24
C TYR A 346 1.40 -5.40 -4.59
N ASN A 347 1.12 -5.75 -5.85
CA ASN A 347 1.26 -7.13 -6.29
C ASN A 347 2.70 -7.65 -6.16
N ALA A 348 3.71 -6.83 -6.49
CA ALA A 348 5.11 -7.25 -6.48
C ALA A 348 5.71 -7.30 -5.07
N GLU A 349 5.44 -6.29 -4.24
CA GLU A 349 6.09 -6.07 -2.94
C GLU A 349 5.28 -6.58 -1.75
N VAL A 350 3.97 -6.82 -1.93
CA VAL A 350 3.12 -7.45 -0.90
C VAL A 350 2.77 -8.86 -1.33
N LEU A 351 1.91 -9.05 -2.34
CA LEU A 351 1.34 -10.38 -2.66
C LEU A 351 2.37 -11.39 -3.18
N SER A 352 3.38 -10.94 -3.93
CA SER A 352 4.43 -11.82 -4.47
C SER A 352 5.63 -11.97 -3.53
N LYS A 353 5.56 -11.42 -2.31
CA LYS A 353 6.69 -11.31 -1.41
C LYS A 353 6.56 -12.28 -0.24
N PHE A 354 7.32 -13.38 -0.28
CA PHE A 354 7.25 -14.44 0.73
C PHE A 354 7.32 -13.94 2.19
N PRO A 355 8.29 -13.09 2.59
CA PRO A 355 8.34 -12.61 3.98
C PRO A 355 7.07 -11.90 4.46
N VAL A 356 6.30 -11.33 3.53
CA VAL A 356 5.04 -10.61 3.79
C VAL A 356 3.87 -11.59 3.85
N VAL A 357 3.70 -12.45 2.85
CA VAL A 357 2.53 -13.35 2.74
C VAL A 357 2.66 -14.67 3.51
N GLN A 358 3.84 -15.04 4.02
CA GLN A 358 4.04 -16.28 4.79
C GLN A 358 3.17 -16.40 6.05
N HIS A 359 2.62 -15.29 6.53
CA HIS A 359 1.75 -15.25 7.71
C HIS A 359 0.26 -15.14 7.35
N PHE A 360 -0.08 -15.07 6.06
CA PHE A 360 -1.47 -15.12 5.61
C PHE A 360 -2.00 -16.55 5.77
N ASN A 361 -3.04 -16.71 6.58
CA ASN A 361 -3.71 -18.00 6.77
C ASN A 361 -4.77 -18.21 5.69
N PHE A 362 -5.02 -19.48 5.35
CA PHE A 362 -5.98 -19.87 4.32
C PHE A 362 -7.08 -20.73 4.92
N GLY A 363 -8.31 -20.25 4.81
CA GLY A 363 -9.54 -20.97 5.12
C GLY A 363 -10.31 -21.36 3.85
N SER A 364 -11.61 -21.58 3.98
CA SER A 364 -12.49 -21.82 2.82
C SER A 364 -12.85 -20.52 2.08
N LEU A 365 -12.92 -19.39 2.80
CA LEU A 365 -13.29 -18.08 2.23
C LEU A 365 -12.17 -17.51 1.36
N PHE A 366 -10.92 -17.60 1.81
CA PHE A 366 -9.73 -17.32 0.98
C PHE A 366 -8.95 -18.62 0.81
N SER A 367 -9.37 -19.40 -0.18
CA SER A 367 -8.85 -20.74 -0.41
C SER A 367 -7.49 -20.74 -1.12
N PHE A 368 -6.56 -21.53 -0.59
CA PHE A 368 -5.27 -21.82 -1.23
C PHE A 368 -5.42 -22.72 -2.46
N GLU A 369 -6.62 -23.26 -2.74
CA GLU A 369 -6.87 -24.04 -3.94
C GLU A 369 -6.65 -23.24 -5.21
N ARG A 370 -6.14 -23.91 -6.25
CA ARG A 370 -5.94 -23.32 -7.56
C ARG A 370 -7.26 -22.76 -8.11
N ASP A 371 -7.21 -21.53 -8.59
CA ASP A 371 -8.29 -20.94 -9.38
C ASP A 371 -8.26 -21.57 -10.79
N PRO A 372 -9.35 -22.23 -11.24
CA PRO A 372 -9.43 -22.79 -12.59
C PRO A 372 -9.20 -21.75 -13.71
N ASN A 373 -9.48 -20.48 -13.43
CA ASN A 373 -9.32 -19.38 -14.38
C ASN A 373 -7.97 -18.68 -14.27
N ALA A 374 -7.10 -19.07 -13.33
CA ALA A 374 -5.80 -18.45 -13.17
C ALA A 374 -4.89 -18.76 -14.37
N ALA A 375 -4.28 -17.70 -14.92
CA ALA A 375 -3.15 -17.85 -15.82
C ALA A 375 -2.02 -18.60 -15.12
N ALA A 376 -1.21 -19.35 -15.88
CA ALA A 376 -0.04 -20.04 -15.32
C ALA A 376 0.88 -19.04 -14.62
N ALA A 377 1.37 -19.38 -13.42
CA ALA A 377 2.28 -18.52 -12.66
C ALA A 377 3.49 -18.14 -13.52
N ALA A 378 3.66 -16.86 -13.81
CA ALA A 378 4.91 -16.37 -14.38
C ALA A 378 5.97 -16.41 -13.25
N ALA A 379 7.05 -17.18 -13.45
CA ALA A 379 8.17 -17.17 -12.52
C ALA A 379 8.77 -15.76 -12.48
N THR A 380 8.61 -15.06 -11.35
CA THR A 380 9.25 -13.76 -11.12
C THR A 380 10.62 -13.98 -10.47
N VAL A 381 11.59 -13.11 -10.77
CA VAL A 381 12.95 -13.17 -10.16
C VAL A 381 12.91 -13.13 -8.62
N HIS A 382 11.82 -12.59 -8.03
CA HIS A 382 11.58 -12.59 -6.59
C HIS A 382 11.22 -13.95 -6.00
N THR A 383 10.75 -14.91 -6.81
CA THR A 383 10.50 -16.30 -6.39
C THR A 383 11.73 -17.20 -6.56
N SER A 384 12.66 -16.85 -7.46
CA SER A 384 13.85 -17.67 -7.76
C SER A 384 15.04 -17.43 -6.83
N ASN A 385 15.16 -16.26 -6.19
CA ASN A 385 16.32 -15.87 -5.38
C ASN A 385 16.10 -15.92 -3.86
N GLN A 386 15.12 -16.71 -3.39
CA GLN A 386 14.85 -16.81 -1.96
C GLN A 386 15.66 -17.95 -1.33
N PRO A 387 16.23 -17.73 -0.12
CA PRO A 387 17.07 -18.72 0.52
C PRO A 387 16.26 -19.98 0.85
N SER A 388 16.66 -21.10 0.27
CA SER A 388 16.16 -22.43 0.64
C SER A 388 16.77 -22.83 1.99
N SER A 389 15.94 -23.07 3.00
CA SER A 389 16.40 -23.65 4.25
C SER A 389 16.65 -25.15 4.05
N HIS A 390 17.84 -25.53 3.58
CA HIS A 390 18.23 -26.94 3.58
C HIS A 390 18.48 -27.41 5.01
N THR A 391 17.58 -28.24 5.52
CA THR A 391 17.81 -29.13 6.65
C THR A 391 19.00 -30.04 6.33
N ILE A 392 20.06 -29.95 7.15
CA ILE A 392 21.22 -30.84 7.07
C ILE A 392 20.76 -32.23 7.54
N SER A 393 20.53 -33.15 6.61
CA SER A 393 20.44 -34.57 6.90
C SER A 393 21.85 -35.16 6.94
N VAL A 394 22.23 -35.65 8.12
CA VAL A 394 23.46 -36.40 8.35
C VAL A 394 23.30 -37.80 7.78
N SER A 395 24.11 -38.16 6.79
CA SER A 395 24.51 -39.55 6.56
C SER A 395 25.90 -39.58 5.94
N GLY A 396 26.79 -40.28 6.64
CA GLY A 396 28.20 -40.39 6.29
C GLY A 396 28.46 -41.30 5.10
N ASN A 397 29.50 -40.98 4.35
CA ASN A 397 30.57 -41.92 4.06
C ASN A 397 31.81 -41.18 3.54
N THR A 398 32.96 -41.73 3.92
CA THR A 398 34.32 -41.22 3.77
C THR A 398 34.89 -41.53 2.38
N SER A 399 35.63 -40.56 1.79
CA SER A 399 36.84 -40.74 0.94
C SER A 399 37.32 -39.37 0.45
N GLY A 400 38.57 -39.01 0.78
CA GLY A 400 39.11 -37.66 0.59
C GLY A 400 39.76 -37.36 -0.77
N ALA A 401 39.81 -36.06 -1.11
CA ALA A 401 40.78 -35.39 -1.99
C ALA A 401 40.67 -33.85 -1.79
N PRO A 402 41.72 -33.05 -2.08
CA PRO A 402 42.08 -31.86 -1.30
C PRO A 402 41.35 -30.57 -1.70
N THR A 403 41.32 -29.63 -0.75
CA THR A 403 40.74 -28.30 -0.82
C THR A 403 41.62 -27.31 -1.61
N SER A 404 41.14 -26.85 -2.76
CA SER A 404 41.57 -25.59 -3.37
C SER A 404 40.51 -24.53 -3.15
N ARG A 405 40.86 -23.49 -2.39
CA ARG A 405 40.03 -22.32 -2.06
C ARG A 405 39.95 -21.38 -3.28
N PRO A 406 38.79 -21.08 -3.86
CA PRO A 406 38.67 -19.98 -4.80
C PRO A 406 38.63 -18.65 -4.02
N LEU A 407 39.34 -17.64 -4.53
CA LEU A 407 39.24 -16.25 -4.07
C LEU A 407 37.81 -15.70 -4.29
N PRO A 408 37.35 -14.71 -3.50
CA PRO A 408 36.06 -14.08 -3.71
C PRO A 408 36.09 -13.31 -5.02
N GLN A 409 35.27 -13.72 -5.99
CA GLN A 409 35.08 -12.98 -7.23
C GLN A 409 34.13 -11.80 -6.96
N GLU A 410 34.60 -10.61 -7.32
CA GLU A 410 33.89 -9.33 -7.25
C GLU A 410 32.57 -9.36 -8.01
N GLY A 411 31.53 -8.77 -7.39
CA GLY A 411 30.46 -8.05 -8.07
C GLY A 411 29.42 -8.87 -8.85
N THR A 412 28.28 -9.16 -8.22
CA THR A 412 27.03 -9.54 -8.88
C THR A 412 26.57 -8.39 -9.81
N ARG A 413 26.93 -8.46 -11.10
CA ARG A 413 26.37 -7.61 -12.16
C ARG A 413 25.01 -8.16 -12.60
N ALA A 414 24.00 -7.31 -12.69
CA ALA A 414 22.66 -7.68 -13.14
C ALA A 414 22.62 -7.92 -14.68
N PRO A 415 21.87 -8.91 -15.20
CA PRO A 415 21.97 -9.36 -16.60
C PRO A 415 21.32 -8.45 -17.66
N TRP A 416 20.76 -7.30 -17.27
CA TRP A 416 20.14 -6.35 -18.22
C TRP A 416 21.15 -5.37 -18.85
N ALA A 417 22.44 -5.54 -18.56
CA ALA A 417 23.53 -4.67 -19.03
C ALA A 417 24.18 -5.10 -20.36
N ASN A 418 23.41 -5.65 -21.32
CA ASN A 418 23.93 -5.95 -22.66
C ASN A 418 23.37 -4.98 -23.70
N ALA A 419 24.18 -3.98 -24.05
CA ALA A 419 24.17 -3.33 -25.37
C ALA A 419 25.63 -3.32 -25.87
N PRO A 420 25.90 -3.48 -27.18
CA PRO A 420 27.25 -3.70 -27.69
C PRO A 420 28.10 -2.44 -27.48
N ALA A 421 29.20 -2.57 -26.74
CA ALA A 421 30.12 -1.47 -26.46
C ALA A 421 31.08 -1.26 -27.66
N THR A 422 31.02 -0.07 -28.27
CA THR A 422 32.16 0.53 -28.96
C THR A 422 33.12 1.10 -27.92
N THR A 423 34.40 0.73 -28.03
CA THR A 423 35.52 1.02 -27.13
C THR A 423 35.95 2.49 -27.13
N MET A 424 36.14 3.09 -25.94
CA MET A 424 37.07 4.20 -25.66
C MET A 424 37.55 4.08 -24.18
N PRO A 425 38.85 4.18 -23.86
CA PRO A 425 39.38 3.97 -22.50
C PRO A 425 39.55 5.27 -21.69
N ASN A 426 39.49 5.14 -20.36
CA ASN A 426 39.83 6.07 -19.27
C ASN A 426 38.78 7.12 -18.81
N ALA A 427 37.98 6.75 -17.80
CA ALA A 427 37.49 7.63 -16.73
C ALA A 427 37.21 6.81 -15.44
N PRO A 428 37.47 7.34 -14.22
CA PRO A 428 37.35 6.59 -12.96
C PRO A 428 35.87 6.37 -12.54
N PRO A 429 35.56 5.27 -11.81
CA PRO A 429 34.18 4.89 -11.55
C PRO A 429 33.60 5.64 -10.34
N GLN A 430 32.56 6.45 -10.58
CA GLN A 430 31.67 6.95 -9.54
C GLN A 430 30.46 6.00 -9.49
N ALA A 431 30.34 5.23 -8.41
CA ALA A 431 29.28 4.26 -8.22
C ALA A 431 27.95 4.97 -7.88
N GLY A 432 27.02 4.98 -8.83
CA GLY A 432 25.62 5.34 -8.60
C GLY A 432 24.73 4.23 -9.15
N VAL A 433 24.28 3.32 -8.29
CA VAL A 433 23.27 2.31 -8.65
C VAL A 433 21.91 2.86 -8.23
N ALA A 434 21.11 3.29 -9.20
CA ALA A 434 19.77 3.84 -8.98
C ALA A 434 18.72 2.72 -9.02
N THR A 435 18.11 2.43 -7.87
CA THR A 435 16.90 1.60 -7.70
C THR A 435 15.66 2.49 -7.69
N ALA A 436 15.37 3.12 -8.83
CA ALA A 436 14.14 3.91 -9.02
C ALA A 436 12.96 3.00 -9.42
N ALA A 437 11.74 3.36 -8.99
CA ALA A 437 10.51 2.73 -9.47
C ALA A 437 10.48 2.79 -11.01
N PRO A 438 10.55 1.65 -11.75
CA PRO A 438 10.82 1.67 -13.20
C PRO A 438 9.75 2.41 -14.01
N TRP A 439 8.53 2.47 -13.48
CA TRP A 439 7.38 3.13 -14.07
C TRP A 439 7.33 4.65 -13.78
N ALA A 440 8.16 5.16 -12.88
CA ALA A 440 8.27 6.59 -12.57
C ALA A 440 9.19 7.36 -13.54
N LYS A 441 9.87 6.66 -14.46
CA LYS A 441 10.72 7.31 -15.48
C LYS A 441 9.87 7.88 -16.62
N PRO A 442 10.11 9.13 -17.06
CA PRO A 442 9.47 9.67 -18.25
C PRO A 442 9.96 8.91 -19.50
N ALA A 443 9.05 8.57 -20.41
CA ALA A 443 9.41 8.07 -21.72
C ALA A 443 10.01 9.21 -22.56
N SER A 444 11.19 8.95 -23.15
CA SER A 444 11.87 9.72 -24.20
C SER A 444 12.22 11.19 -23.90
N ALA A 445 13.48 11.44 -23.54
CA ALA A 445 14.19 12.67 -23.87
C ALA A 445 15.50 12.30 -24.57
N ALA A 446 15.70 12.81 -25.79
CA ALA A 446 16.94 12.64 -26.54
C ALA A 446 18.15 13.24 -25.79
N PRO A 447 19.36 12.69 -25.93
CA PRO A 447 20.54 13.21 -25.24
C PRO A 447 20.89 14.61 -25.77
N PRO A 448 21.32 15.55 -24.91
CA PRO A 448 21.75 16.86 -25.36
C PRO A 448 23.09 16.74 -26.13
N GLN A 449 23.14 17.33 -27.32
CA GLN A 449 24.40 17.57 -28.02
C GLN A 449 25.29 18.48 -27.19
N ALA A 450 26.54 18.06 -26.99
CA ALA A 450 27.57 18.92 -26.44
C ALA A 450 28.03 19.90 -27.54
N ASP A 451 27.82 21.18 -27.31
CA ASP A 451 28.47 22.25 -28.08
C ASP A 451 29.05 23.30 -27.13
N GLY A 452 30.21 23.81 -27.50
CA GLY A 452 31.23 24.33 -26.61
C GLY A 452 30.98 25.67 -25.91
N SER A 453 31.81 25.85 -24.88
CA SER A 453 32.21 27.07 -24.17
C SER A 453 31.69 28.44 -24.66
N VAL A 454 30.83 29.06 -23.86
CA VAL A 454 30.72 30.54 -23.76
C VAL A 454 30.39 30.90 -22.30
N PRO A 455 31.09 31.85 -21.64
CA PRO A 455 30.78 32.23 -20.27
C PRO A 455 29.60 33.23 -20.24
N THR A 456 28.51 32.85 -19.57
CA THR A 456 27.32 33.70 -19.38
C THR A 456 27.55 34.72 -18.25
N ARG A 457 27.53 36.00 -18.62
CA ARG A 457 27.50 37.16 -17.71
C ARG A 457 26.04 37.43 -17.29
N ALA A 458 25.83 37.78 -16.02
CA ALA A 458 24.50 38.08 -15.46
C ALA A 458 23.84 39.33 -16.09
N PRO A 459 22.52 39.35 -16.35
CA PRO A 459 21.87 40.41 -17.13
C PRO A 459 21.20 41.43 -16.21
N TRP A 460 21.94 42.47 -15.83
CA TRP A 460 21.40 43.72 -15.23
C TRP A 460 22.54 44.69 -14.91
N ALA A 461 23.20 45.23 -15.95
CA ALA A 461 24.00 46.45 -15.83
C ALA A 461 24.47 46.96 -17.21
N ALA A 462 23.78 47.97 -17.74
CA ALA A 462 24.31 49.06 -18.58
C ALA A 462 23.27 50.19 -18.46
N SER A 463 23.58 51.47 -18.28
CA SER A 463 24.76 52.25 -18.69
C SER A 463 24.80 53.57 -17.90
N GLY A 464 25.99 54.11 -17.64
CA GLY A 464 26.16 55.50 -17.18
C GLY A 464 27.62 55.84 -16.86
N SER A 465 28.23 56.65 -17.71
CA SER A 465 29.62 57.10 -17.76
C SER A 465 30.08 58.00 -16.60
N GLY A 466 31.37 57.89 -16.20
CA GLY A 466 32.06 58.91 -15.39
C GLY A 466 33.40 58.42 -14.82
N SER A 467 34.45 59.19 -15.04
CA SER A 467 35.90 58.92 -14.89
C SER A 467 36.49 59.03 -13.47
N ALA A 468 37.37 58.06 -13.10
CA ALA A 468 38.61 58.05 -12.25
C ALA A 468 38.74 58.88 -10.92
N PRO A 469 39.73 58.62 -10.00
CA PRO A 469 40.66 57.50 -9.78
C PRO A 469 40.70 56.93 -8.31
N LEU A 470 41.49 55.85 -8.11
CA LEU A 470 41.89 55.13 -6.87
C LEU A 470 42.53 56.02 -5.77
N PRO A 471 42.48 55.69 -4.45
CA PRO A 471 43.32 54.61 -3.84
C PRO A 471 42.82 53.94 -2.53
N GLY A 472 43.49 52.84 -2.13
CA GLY A 472 43.80 52.57 -0.70
C GLY A 472 43.27 51.29 -0.03
N ASN A 473 44.19 50.37 0.30
CA ASN A 473 44.03 49.21 1.19
C ASN A 473 43.78 49.63 2.65
N VAL A 474 42.71 49.13 3.31
CA VAL A 474 42.66 48.82 4.77
C VAL A 474 41.57 47.76 5.04
N PRO A 475 41.79 46.75 5.92
CA PRO A 475 40.79 45.73 6.26
C PRO A 475 39.93 46.14 7.47
N THR A 476 38.61 45.91 7.44
CA THR A 476 37.72 46.21 8.57
C THR A 476 36.92 44.97 9.00
N ARG A 477 37.10 44.66 10.29
CA ARG A 477 36.57 43.55 11.08
C ARG A 477 35.12 43.82 11.51
N ALA A 478 34.30 42.77 11.60
CA ALA A 478 32.90 42.83 11.98
C ALA A 478 32.68 43.21 13.48
N PRO A 479 31.70 44.06 13.82
CA PRO A 479 31.37 44.40 15.19
C PRO A 479 29.95 43.92 15.58
N TRP A 480 29.85 42.83 16.35
CA TRP A 480 28.77 42.63 17.32
C TRP A 480 29.24 41.64 18.39
N ALA A 481 30.17 42.09 19.22
CA ALA A 481 30.49 41.43 20.46
C ALA A 481 30.80 42.53 21.47
N THR A 482 29.88 42.73 22.42
CA THR A 482 30.12 43.03 23.85
C THR A 482 28.81 43.50 24.51
N GLY A 483 28.32 42.74 25.48
CA GLY A 483 27.51 43.28 26.57
C GLY A 483 28.40 43.96 27.62
N PRO A 484 27.81 44.54 28.69
CA PRO A 484 28.33 44.20 30.03
C PRO A 484 27.30 44.22 31.17
N ARG A 485 27.62 43.41 32.19
CA ARG A 485 27.46 43.55 33.65
C ARG A 485 26.11 43.92 34.27
#